data_AF-A0A7C6Y5B9-F1
#
_entry.id   AF-A0A7C6Y5B9-F1
#
_cell.length_a   1.000
_cell.length_b   1.000
_cell.length_c   1.000
_cell.angle_alpha   90.00
_cell.angle_beta   90.00
_cell.angle_gamma   90.00
#
_symmetry.space_group_name_H-M   'P 1'
#
loop_
_entity.id
_entity.type
_entity.pdbx_description
1 polymer ?
#
loop_
_entity_poly.entity_id
_entity_poly.type
_entity_poly.pdbx_seq_one_letter_code
_entity_poly.pdbx_strand_id
1 'polypeptide(L)'
;MAYRVLIIGKPVTLPERDEFEVDFQTVEGEYSAYDLVVKLDSGKLVLVLTEEEIEFREEKLQELILKGIEKLRKNELDKNLALEMLGGSERLYFRSLKLYFEEYHDLKAKLEKYLAKQEYQAMRDLVHKVRGFTLYTGAKLLYKIAGILETELLEGEVKNLNHFLRLHERLLAYCQVENV
;
A
#
# COMPACT_ATOMS: atom_id res chain seq x y z
N MET A 1 2.44 -9.99 1.67
CA MET A 1 2.55 -9.58 0.26
C MET A 1 3.83 -8.75 0.09
N ALA A 2 4.62 -9.04 -0.93
CA ALA A 2 5.87 -8.35 -1.20
C ALA A 2 5.64 -6.87 -1.59
N TYR A 3 6.60 -6.01 -1.26
CA TYR A 3 6.64 -4.62 -1.73
C TYR A 3 7.09 -4.59 -3.19
N ARG A 4 6.51 -3.70 -4.01
CA ARG A 4 6.92 -3.51 -5.40
C ARG A 4 7.95 -2.39 -5.49
N VAL A 5 9.13 -2.70 -6.00
CA VAL A 5 10.25 -1.77 -6.13
C VAL A 5 10.59 -1.61 -7.60
N LEU A 6 10.59 -0.36 -8.09
CA LEU A 6 11.14 -0.04 -9.40
C LEU A 6 12.56 0.49 -9.25
N ILE A 7 13.50 -0.02 -10.03
CA ILE A 7 14.85 0.53 -10.13
C ILE A 7 15.01 1.18 -11.51
N ILE A 8 15.28 2.48 -11.50
CA ILE A 8 15.53 3.29 -12.69
C ILE A 8 17.04 3.50 -12.83
N GLY A 9 17.61 2.97 -13.91
CA GLY A 9 19.03 3.08 -14.24
C GLY A 9 19.59 1.78 -14.83
N LYS A 10 20.91 1.60 -14.72
CA LYS A 10 21.56 0.37 -15.18
C LYS A 10 21.08 -0.83 -14.35
N PRO A 11 20.69 -1.95 -14.97
CA PRO A 11 20.32 -3.16 -14.24
C PRO A 11 21.43 -3.62 -13.31
N VAL A 12 21.05 -4.05 -12.12
CA VAL A 12 21.96 -4.56 -11.10
C VAL A 12 21.41 -5.85 -10.53
N THR A 13 22.30 -6.78 -10.21
CA THR A 13 21.90 -8.03 -9.58
C THR A 13 21.60 -7.78 -8.11
N LEU A 14 20.40 -8.13 -7.68
CA LEU A 14 20.00 -8.15 -6.27
C LEU A 14 19.71 -9.59 -5.85
N PRO A 15 20.05 -9.98 -4.60
CA PRO A 15 19.65 -11.28 -4.09
C PRO A 15 18.12 -11.35 -3.95
N GLU A 16 17.55 -12.52 -4.23
CA GLU A 16 16.12 -12.78 -4.07
C GLU A 16 15.70 -12.63 -2.60
N ARG A 17 14.50 -12.07 -2.40
CA ARG A 17 13.91 -11.77 -1.09
C ARG A 17 12.39 -11.89 -1.17
N ASP A 18 11.77 -12.43 -0.13
CA ASP A 18 10.31 -12.55 -0.05
C ASP A 18 9.64 -11.21 0.29
N GLU A 19 10.40 -10.24 0.84
CA GLU A 19 9.87 -8.96 1.27
C GLU A 19 9.57 -8.00 0.11
N PHE A 20 10.22 -8.15 -1.04
CA PHE A 20 10.03 -7.27 -2.18
C PHE A 20 10.31 -7.91 -3.54
N GLU A 21 9.60 -7.43 -4.54
CA GLU A 21 9.81 -7.74 -5.94
C GLU A 21 10.40 -6.53 -6.65
N VAL A 22 11.31 -6.76 -7.59
CA VAL A 22 12.06 -5.71 -8.29
C VAL A 22 11.77 -5.75 -9.78
N ASP A 23 11.39 -4.60 -10.33
CA ASP A 23 11.41 -4.35 -11.76
C ASP A 23 12.50 -3.34 -12.11
N PHE A 24 12.95 -3.37 -13.36
CA PHE A 24 13.98 -2.46 -13.87
C PHE A 24 13.46 -1.65 -15.06
N GLN A 25 13.79 -0.37 -15.08
CA GLN A 25 13.60 0.52 -16.23
C GLN A 25 14.87 1.34 -16.48
N THR A 26 15.16 1.61 -17.75
CA THR A 26 16.32 2.42 -18.14
C THR A 26 16.03 3.91 -18.24
N VAL A 27 14.75 4.29 -18.29
CA VAL A 27 14.28 5.67 -18.45
C VAL A 27 13.18 5.96 -17.44
N GLU A 28 13.03 7.22 -17.03
CA GLU A 28 11.92 7.61 -16.18
C GLU A 28 10.59 7.47 -16.94
N GLY A 29 9.59 6.90 -16.25
CA GLY A 29 8.24 6.68 -16.75
C GLY A 29 7.22 6.77 -15.62
N GLU A 30 6.01 6.29 -15.86
CA GLU A 30 4.98 6.21 -14.81
C GLU A 30 5.33 5.10 -13.80
N TYR A 31 5.37 5.46 -12.52
CA TYR A 31 5.72 4.54 -11.42
C TYR A 31 4.68 4.53 -10.30
N SER A 32 3.46 5.00 -10.56
CA SER A 32 2.30 4.96 -9.65
C SER A 32 1.98 3.54 -9.15
N ALA A 33 2.31 2.52 -9.95
CA ALA A 33 2.09 1.12 -9.65
C ALA A 33 3.06 0.53 -8.59
N TYR A 34 4.12 1.24 -8.20
CA TYR A 34 5.15 0.75 -7.28
C TYR A 34 4.99 1.33 -5.88
N ASP A 35 5.53 0.63 -4.87
CA ASP A 35 5.60 1.14 -3.50
C ASP A 35 6.85 2.02 -3.32
N LEU A 36 7.96 1.64 -3.99
CA LEU A 36 9.26 2.31 -3.96
C LEU A 36 9.83 2.51 -5.36
N VAL A 37 10.54 3.61 -5.57
CA VAL A 37 11.34 3.84 -6.79
C VAL A 37 12.76 4.22 -6.39
N VAL A 38 13.75 3.52 -6.91
CA VAL A 38 15.16 3.87 -6.75
C VAL A 38 15.69 4.42 -8.05
N LYS A 39 16.10 5.69 -8.04
CA LYS A 39 16.73 6.38 -9.16
C LYS A 39 18.24 6.36 -8.97
N LEU A 40 18.92 5.46 -9.66
CA LEU A 40 20.37 5.24 -9.48
C LEU A 40 21.19 6.45 -9.92
N ASP A 41 20.82 7.08 -11.04
CA ASP A 41 21.60 8.19 -11.61
C ASP A 41 21.55 9.46 -10.74
N SER A 42 20.45 9.67 -10.02
CA SER A 42 20.28 10.82 -9.11
C SER A 42 20.57 10.50 -7.64
N GLY A 43 20.78 9.23 -7.29
CA GLY A 43 20.98 8.80 -5.91
C GLY A 43 19.75 9.06 -5.04
N LYS A 44 18.54 8.83 -5.56
CA LYS A 44 17.28 9.08 -4.85
C LYS A 44 16.42 7.83 -4.71
N LEU A 45 15.91 7.58 -3.51
CA LEU A 45 14.84 6.63 -3.25
C LEU A 45 13.55 7.41 -2.98
N VAL A 46 12.49 7.10 -3.72
CA VAL A 46 11.19 7.74 -3.63
C VAL A 46 10.18 6.76 -3.04
N LEU A 47 9.50 7.19 -1.98
CA LEU A 47 8.34 6.50 -1.43
C LEU A 47 7.11 6.96 -2.21
N VAL A 48 6.62 6.15 -3.16
CA VAL A 48 5.64 6.61 -4.17
C VAL A 48 4.38 7.20 -3.53
N LEU A 49 3.85 6.59 -2.47
CA LEU A 49 2.62 7.05 -1.83
C LEU A 49 2.77 8.31 -0.98
N THR A 50 3.93 8.50 -0.38
CA THR A 50 4.17 9.66 0.49
C THR A 50 4.88 10.78 -0.23
N GLU A 51 5.33 10.53 -1.47
CA GLU A 51 6.17 11.41 -2.29
C GLU A 51 7.48 11.82 -1.58
N GLU A 52 7.85 11.05 -0.56
CA GLU A 52 9.03 11.34 0.22
C GLU A 52 10.28 10.84 -0.51
N GLU A 53 11.28 11.71 -0.61
CA GLU A 53 12.56 11.38 -1.21
C GLU A 53 13.64 11.19 -0.14
N ILE A 54 14.47 10.16 -0.33
CA ILE A 54 15.65 9.86 0.49
C ILE A 54 16.86 9.89 -0.44
N GLU A 55 17.80 10.80 -0.18
CA GLU A 55 19.09 10.83 -0.87
C GLU A 55 20.02 9.74 -0.34
N PHE A 56 20.75 9.10 -1.24
CA PHE A 56 21.77 8.10 -0.93
C PHE A 56 22.99 8.27 -1.85
N ARG A 57 24.16 7.82 -1.38
CA ARG A 57 25.43 7.94 -2.13
C ARG A 57 26.22 6.63 -2.19
N GLU A 58 26.51 6.05 -1.03
CA GLU A 58 27.39 4.88 -0.91
C GLU A 58 26.70 3.68 -0.22
N GLU A 59 25.40 3.79 0.03
CA GLU A 59 24.62 2.71 0.64
C GLU A 59 24.50 1.54 -0.36
N LYS A 60 24.62 0.31 0.13
CA LYS A 60 24.30 -0.85 -0.70
C LYS A 60 22.83 -0.78 -1.07
N LEU A 61 22.52 -0.94 -2.35
CA LEU A 61 21.16 -0.80 -2.86
C LEU A 61 20.12 -1.62 -2.10
N GLN A 62 20.47 -2.83 -1.68
CA GLN A 62 19.60 -3.67 -0.88
C GLN A 62 19.28 -3.05 0.50
N GLU A 63 20.28 -2.51 1.19
CA GLU A 63 20.10 -1.86 2.50
C GLU A 63 19.22 -0.62 2.36
N LEU A 64 19.41 0.14 1.28
CA LEU A 64 18.56 1.27 0.92
C LEU A 64 17.10 0.86 0.70
N ILE A 65 16.85 -0.20 -0.09
CA ILE A 65 15.48 -0.71 -0.34
C ILE A 65 14.83 -1.12 0.99
N LEU A 66 15.53 -1.89 1.83
CA LEU A 66 15.01 -2.34 3.12
C LEU A 66 14.68 -1.16 4.06
N LYS A 67 15.53 -0.13 4.08
CA LYS A 67 15.28 1.13 4.81
C LYS A 67 14.04 1.85 4.30
N GLY A 68 13.84 1.90 2.97
CA GLY A 68 12.62 2.43 2.36
C GLY A 68 11.36 1.65 2.75
N ILE A 69 11.44 0.32 2.72
CA ILE A 69 10.35 -0.58 3.13
C ILE A 69 10.01 -0.39 4.61
N GLU A 70 11.01 -0.33 5.49
CA GLU A 70 10.80 -0.11 6.92
C GLU A 70 10.08 1.22 7.17
N LYS A 71 10.45 2.26 6.43
CA LYS A 71 9.81 3.57 6.51
C LYS A 71 8.37 3.55 6.01
N LEU A 72 8.09 2.85 4.90
CA LEU A 72 6.72 2.63 4.43
C LEU A 72 5.88 1.89 5.47
N ARG A 73 6.39 0.78 6.03
CA ARG A 73 5.67 0.00 7.07
C ARG A 73 5.26 0.87 8.25
N LYS A 74 6.15 1.75 8.72
CA LYS A 74 5.87 2.69 9.81
C LYS A 74 4.78 3.71 9.46
N ASN A 75 4.62 4.04 8.17
CA ASN A 75 3.59 4.96 7.69
C ASN A 75 2.29 4.25 7.31
N GLU A 76 2.31 2.95 7.02
CA GLU A 76 1.14 2.16 6.62
C GLU A 76 0.12 2.03 7.76
N LEU A 77 0.59 1.71 8.97
CA LEU A 77 -0.24 1.45 10.14
C LEU A 77 0.16 2.35 11.30
N ASP A 78 -0.81 3.05 11.88
CA ASP A 78 -0.67 3.82 13.09
C ASP A 78 -1.73 3.41 14.11
N LYS A 79 -1.33 2.55 15.06
CA LYS A 79 -2.20 2.11 16.15
C LYS A 79 -2.64 3.29 17.02
N ASN A 80 -1.81 4.31 17.24
CA ASN A 80 -2.18 5.45 18.08
C ASN A 80 -3.31 6.26 17.45
N LEU A 81 -3.24 6.48 16.13
CA LEU A 81 -4.36 7.09 15.38
C LEU A 81 -5.64 6.28 15.55
N ALA A 82 -5.57 4.95 15.43
CA ALA A 82 -6.74 4.09 15.60
C ALA A 82 -7.32 4.18 17.02
N LEU A 83 -6.46 4.18 18.03
CA LEU A 83 -6.86 4.33 19.43
C LEU A 83 -7.50 5.68 19.70
N GLU A 84 -6.98 6.77 19.14
CA GLU A 84 -7.58 8.10 19.24
C GLU A 84 -9.02 8.10 18.70
N MET A 85 -9.21 7.52 17.50
CA MET A 85 -10.53 7.37 16.88
C MET A 85 -11.50 6.49 17.67
N LEU A 86 -10.98 5.64 18.57
CA LEU A 86 -11.74 4.69 19.39
C LEU A 86 -11.76 5.08 20.88
N GLY A 87 -11.43 6.33 21.20
CA GLY A 87 -11.46 6.85 22.57
C GLY A 87 -10.46 6.16 23.52
N GLY A 88 -9.33 5.71 22.99
CA GLY A 88 -8.26 5.01 23.71
C GLY A 88 -8.54 3.52 23.99
N SER A 89 -9.62 2.96 23.46
CA SER A 89 -10.01 1.58 23.77
C SER A 89 -9.26 0.55 22.94
N GLU A 90 -8.25 -0.11 23.54
CA GLU A 90 -7.56 -1.24 22.90
C GLU A 90 -8.52 -2.40 22.55
N ARG A 91 -9.50 -2.68 23.42
CA ARG A 91 -10.52 -3.69 23.15
C ARG A 91 -11.30 -3.40 21.86
N LEU A 92 -11.68 -2.14 21.64
CA LEU A 92 -12.35 -1.76 20.41
C LEU A 92 -11.40 -1.82 19.22
N TYR A 93 -10.13 -1.47 19.40
CA TYR A 93 -9.13 -1.57 18.33
C TYR A 93 -8.98 -3.00 17.82
N PHE A 94 -8.74 -3.97 18.69
CA PHE A 94 -8.63 -5.38 18.29
C PHE A 94 -9.94 -5.91 17.69
N ARG A 95 -11.09 -5.49 18.24
CA ARG A 95 -12.40 -5.83 17.64
C ARG A 95 -12.53 -5.27 16.23
N SER A 96 -12.07 -4.05 15.97
CA SER A 96 -12.08 -3.45 14.64
C SER A 96 -11.19 -4.21 13.67
N LEU A 97 -9.98 -4.63 14.08
CA LEU A 97 -9.11 -5.47 13.24
C LEU A 97 -9.79 -6.79 12.85
N LYS A 98 -10.44 -7.46 13.80
CA LYS A 98 -11.21 -8.68 13.56
C LYS A 98 -12.36 -8.46 12.57
N LEU A 99 -13.19 -7.45 12.81
CA LEU A 99 -14.32 -7.11 11.94
C LEU A 99 -13.85 -6.73 10.53
N TYR A 100 -12.73 -6.02 10.40
CA TYR A 100 -12.15 -5.72 9.10
C TYR A 100 -11.81 -6.98 8.32
N PHE A 101 -11.13 -7.93 8.98
CA PHE A 101 -10.76 -9.20 8.36
C PHE A 101 -12.00 -9.99 7.94
N GLU A 102 -12.98 -10.15 8.84
CA GLU A 102 -14.21 -10.89 8.56
C GLU A 102 -14.98 -10.31 7.36
N GLU A 103 -15.13 -8.98 7.29
CA GLU A 103 -15.91 -8.30 6.26
C GLU A 103 -15.21 -8.22 4.90
N TYR A 104 -13.87 -8.07 4.89
CA TYR A 104 -13.13 -7.68 3.69
C TYR A 104 -12.09 -8.71 3.21
N HIS A 105 -11.99 -9.90 3.81
CA HIS A 105 -11.04 -10.93 3.33
C HIS A 105 -11.24 -11.35 1.86
N ASP A 106 -12.42 -11.13 1.28
CA ASP A 106 -12.76 -11.45 -0.11
C ASP A 106 -12.84 -10.20 -1.03
N LEU A 107 -12.40 -9.03 -0.53
CA LEU A 107 -12.51 -7.74 -1.21
C LEU A 107 -11.88 -7.77 -2.60
N LYS A 108 -10.69 -8.38 -2.74
CA LYS A 108 -9.97 -8.48 -4.02
C LYS A 108 -10.83 -9.17 -5.08
N ALA A 109 -11.38 -10.34 -4.75
CA ALA A 109 -12.24 -11.10 -5.67
C ALA A 109 -13.51 -10.32 -6.04
N LYS A 110 -14.10 -9.58 -5.09
CA LYS A 110 -15.26 -8.70 -5.35
C LYS A 110 -14.90 -7.57 -6.34
N LEU A 111 -13.77 -6.89 -6.12
CA LEU A 111 -13.32 -5.79 -7.00
C LEU A 111 -12.97 -6.28 -8.40
N GLU A 112 -12.28 -7.42 -8.53
CA GLU A 112 -11.96 -8.02 -9.83
C GLU A 112 -13.23 -8.39 -10.61
N LYS A 113 -14.26 -8.91 -9.93
CA LYS A 113 -15.57 -9.20 -10.54
C LYS A 113 -16.28 -7.95 -11.05
N TYR A 114 -16.25 -6.86 -10.29
CA TYR A 114 -16.82 -5.58 -10.74
C TYR A 114 -16.02 -4.98 -11.89
N LEU A 115 -14.69 -5.05 -11.84
CA LEU A 115 -13.81 -4.56 -12.89
C LEU A 115 -14.07 -5.28 -14.22
N ALA A 116 -14.20 -6.62 -14.20
CA ALA A 116 -14.49 -7.42 -15.39
C ALA A 116 -15.81 -7.03 -16.08
N LYS A 117 -16.74 -6.45 -15.33
CA LYS A 117 -18.04 -5.95 -15.80
C LYS A 117 -18.08 -4.44 -16.00
N GLN A 118 -16.97 -3.74 -15.75
CA GLN A 118 -16.88 -2.27 -15.76
C GLN A 118 -17.90 -1.60 -14.82
N GLU A 119 -18.24 -2.24 -13.70
CA GLU A 119 -19.17 -1.72 -12.70
C GLU A 119 -18.46 -0.73 -11.74
N TYR A 120 -17.91 0.37 -12.28
CA TYR A 120 -17.07 1.32 -11.53
C TYR A 120 -17.77 1.94 -10.32
N GLN A 121 -19.07 2.21 -10.40
CA GLN A 121 -19.84 2.71 -9.25
C GLN A 121 -19.86 1.70 -8.10
N ALA A 122 -20.04 0.41 -8.39
CA ALA A 122 -20.05 -0.63 -7.37
C ALA A 122 -18.66 -0.81 -6.74
N MET A 123 -17.59 -0.69 -7.53
CA MET A 123 -16.22 -0.63 -7.02
C MET A 123 -16.04 0.55 -6.08
N ARG A 124 -16.50 1.74 -6.48
CA ARG A 124 -16.35 2.97 -5.71
C ARG A 124 -17.05 2.87 -4.36
N ASP A 125 -18.29 2.37 -4.35
CA ASP A 125 -19.05 2.18 -3.11
C ASP A 125 -18.36 1.19 -2.16
N LEU A 126 -17.73 0.15 -2.70
CA LEU A 126 -16.97 -0.82 -1.93
C LEU A 126 -15.67 -0.22 -1.38
N VAL A 127 -14.91 0.50 -2.20
CA VAL A 127 -13.69 1.23 -1.77
C VAL A 127 -14.02 2.27 -0.71
N HIS A 128 -15.13 2.98 -0.85
CA HIS A 128 -15.60 3.98 0.13
C HIS A 128 -15.87 3.37 1.51
N LYS A 129 -16.51 2.18 1.54
CA LYS A 129 -16.72 1.44 2.80
C LYS A 129 -15.40 1.04 3.44
N VAL A 130 -14.45 0.52 2.65
CA VAL A 130 -13.10 0.19 3.14
C VAL A 130 -12.41 1.43 3.70
N ARG A 131 -12.44 2.55 2.97
CA ARG A 131 -11.88 3.82 3.43
C ARG A 131 -12.44 4.23 4.78
N GLY A 132 -13.77 4.23 4.95
CA GLY A 132 -14.40 4.55 6.23
C GLY A 132 -13.91 3.65 7.36
N PHE A 133 -13.71 2.36 7.08
CA PHE A 133 -13.26 1.40 8.08
C PHE A 133 -11.78 1.57 8.47
N THR A 134 -10.92 1.94 7.52
CA THR A 134 -9.46 2.00 7.74
C THR A 134 -9.03 2.92 8.89
N LEU A 135 -9.81 3.97 9.18
CA LEU A 135 -9.57 4.86 10.31
C LEU A 135 -9.58 4.12 11.66
N TYR A 136 -10.43 3.12 11.82
CA TYR A 136 -10.53 2.32 13.06
C TYR A 136 -9.44 1.23 13.17
N THR A 137 -8.68 1.02 12.10
CA THR A 137 -7.56 0.06 12.04
C THR A 137 -6.20 0.75 12.06
N GLY A 138 -6.16 2.06 11.84
CA GLY A 138 -4.92 2.85 11.76
C GLY A 138 -4.25 2.79 10.38
N ALA A 139 -4.90 2.24 9.36
CA ALA A 139 -4.32 2.04 8.04
C ALA A 139 -4.29 3.33 7.20
N LYS A 140 -3.36 4.24 7.55
CA LYS A 140 -3.24 5.60 7.00
C LYS A 140 -3.04 5.61 5.48
N LEU A 141 -2.10 4.82 4.98
CA LEU A 141 -1.82 4.80 3.53
C LEU A 141 -2.98 4.18 2.75
N LEU A 142 -3.65 3.18 3.32
CA LEU A 142 -4.85 2.60 2.71
C LEU A 142 -6.01 3.60 2.67
N TYR A 143 -6.20 4.41 3.72
CA TYR A 143 -7.17 5.50 3.73
C TYR A 143 -6.89 6.52 2.60
N LYS A 144 -5.62 6.93 2.44
CA LYS A 144 -5.21 7.88 1.39
C LYS A 144 -5.46 7.31 -0.01
N ILE A 145 -4.97 6.11 -0.29
CA ILE A 145 -5.09 5.50 -1.62
C ILE A 145 -6.54 5.17 -1.98
N ALA A 146 -7.37 4.80 -1.00
CA ALA A 146 -8.79 4.59 -1.21
C ALA A 146 -9.49 5.88 -1.67
N GLY A 147 -9.13 7.03 -1.12
CA GLY A 147 -9.64 8.33 -1.56
C GLY A 147 -9.22 8.70 -2.99
N ILE A 148 -7.99 8.35 -3.39
CA ILE A 148 -7.51 8.55 -4.77
C ILE A 148 -8.29 7.63 -5.70
N LEU A 149 -8.38 6.35 -5.38
CA LEU A 149 -9.09 5.35 -6.18
C LEU A 149 -10.60 5.67 -6.31
N GLU A 150 -11.24 6.20 -5.26
CA GLU A 150 -12.63 6.68 -5.34
C GLU A 150 -12.81 7.78 -6.39
N THR A 151 -11.81 8.66 -6.55
CA THR A 151 -11.81 9.73 -7.56
C THR A 151 -11.61 9.14 -8.95
N GLU A 152 -10.64 8.25 -9.13
CA GLU A 152 -10.38 7.56 -10.41
C GLU A 152 -11.61 6.80 -10.91
N LEU A 153 -12.31 6.12 -10.00
CA LEU A 153 -13.50 5.34 -10.34
C LEU A 153 -14.68 6.21 -10.81
N LEU A 154 -14.72 7.51 -10.47
CA LEU A 154 -15.69 8.44 -11.06
C LEU A 154 -15.42 8.72 -12.53
N GLU A 155 -14.15 8.64 -12.93
CA GLU A 155 -13.67 8.86 -14.30
C GLU A 155 -13.60 7.56 -15.11
N GLY A 156 -13.93 6.42 -14.50
CA GLY A 156 -13.81 5.09 -15.11
C GLY A 156 -12.36 4.59 -15.20
N GLU A 157 -11.47 5.14 -14.38
CA GLU A 157 -10.06 4.76 -14.30
C GLU A 157 -9.78 3.87 -13.07
N VAL A 158 -8.69 3.11 -13.13
CA VAL A 158 -8.27 2.16 -12.07
C VAL A 158 -6.75 2.13 -11.86
N LYS A 159 -6.08 3.25 -12.11
CA LYS A 159 -4.60 3.35 -12.06
C LYS A 159 -4.05 2.89 -10.71
N ASN A 160 -4.72 3.23 -9.62
CA ASN A 160 -4.30 2.92 -8.26
C ASN A 160 -4.95 1.65 -7.66
N LEU A 161 -5.71 0.87 -8.43
CA LEU A 161 -6.39 -0.33 -7.91
C LEU A 161 -5.40 -1.36 -7.36
N ASN A 162 -4.32 -1.66 -8.10
CA ASN A 162 -3.32 -2.63 -7.65
C ASN A 162 -2.61 -2.17 -6.38
N HIS A 163 -2.37 -0.86 -6.25
CA HIS A 163 -1.77 -0.27 -5.05
C HIS A 163 -2.69 -0.42 -3.84
N PHE A 164 -3.97 -0.07 -4.02
CA PHE A 164 -5.00 -0.28 -3.01
C PHE A 164 -5.08 -1.74 -2.55
N LEU A 165 -5.08 -2.69 -3.49
CA LEU A 165 -5.13 -4.12 -3.18
C LEU A 165 -3.90 -4.58 -2.38
N ARG A 166 -2.68 -4.14 -2.74
CA ARG A 166 -1.47 -4.49 -1.96
C ARG A 166 -1.54 -4.02 -0.52
N LEU A 167 -1.96 -2.77 -0.30
CA LEU A 167 -2.12 -2.20 1.04
C LEU A 167 -3.20 -2.92 1.84
N HIS A 168 -4.32 -3.25 1.18
CA HIS A 168 -5.40 -4.04 1.77
C HIS A 168 -4.90 -5.43 2.22
N GLU A 169 -4.19 -6.16 1.37
CA GLU A 169 -3.63 -7.48 1.70
C GLU A 169 -2.62 -7.40 2.86
N ARG A 170 -1.80 -6.34 2.91
CA ARG A 170 -0.90 -6.09 4.05
C ARG A 170 -1.66 -5.84 5.36
N LEU A 171 -2.77 -5.09 5.30
CA LEU A 171 -3.66 -4.92 6.46
C LEU A 171 -4.34 -6.23 6.86
N LEU A 172 -4.81 -7.06 5.92
CA LEU A 172 -5.37 -8.38 6.24
C LEU A 172 -4.33 -9.26 6.96
N ALA A 173 -3.10 -9.30 6.46
CA ALA A 173 -2.01 -10.05 7.11
C ALA A 173 -1.74 -9.53 8.53
N TYR A 174 -1.76 -8.22 8.75
CA TYR A 174 -1.64 -7.63 10.08
C TYR A 174 -2.81 -8.03 10.99
N CYS A 175 -4.04 -7.96 10.51
CA CYS A 175 -5.22 -8.39 11.27
C CYS A 175 -5.13 -9.87 11.67
N GLN A 176 -4.56 -10.75 10.83
CA GLN A 176 -4.41 -12.16 11.16
C GLN A 176 -3.43 -12.40 12.31
N VAL A 177 -2.29 -11.69 12.32
CA VAL A 177 -1.26 -11.83 13.36
C VAL A 177 -1.78 -11.37 14.72
N GLU A 178 -2.50 -10.25 14.77
CA GLU A 178 -3.00 -9.65 16.02
C GLU A 178 -4.28 -10.29 16.57
N ASN A 179 -4.89 -11.23 15.82
CA ASN A 179 -6.07 -12.00 16.26
C ASN A 179 -5.73 -13.37 16.87
N VAL A 180 -4.44 -13.71 16.98
CA VAL A 180 -3.92 -14.91 17.67
C VAL A 180 -3.53 -14.55 19.10
#